data_AF-A0AA49Q3X8-F1
#
_entry.id   AF-A0AA49Q3X8-F1
#
_cell.length_a   1.000
_cell.length_b   1.000
_cell.length_c   1.000
_cell.angle_alpha   90.00
_cell.angle_beta   90.00
_cell.angle_gamma   90.00
#
_symmetry.space_group_name_H-M   'P 1'
#
loop_
_entity.id
_entity.type
_entity.pdbx_description
1 polymer ?
#
loop_
_entity_poly.entity_id
_entity_poly.type
_entity_poly.pdbx_seq_one_letter_code
_entity_poly.pdbx_strand_id
1 'polypeptide(L)'
;MMRSWGRIAAPLALLAAGLLACDDVVTDPDAVAALDFDGIAFPAVVSGDTLRDGSGVATPLAATVYDGRGGVIADAPVEFFALDTGVTIDANGFLTAARRSGPVRLVASVNGLQSQRRTVQVTPRPDTVRSGATDITFTYNIPDSPPSVSPALSLTLQSRDTVGGGSPGVAGWIVRWRIVHQGDTLAPTDTSKVALWPAAASRHGLLDTTRADGTVSRRLRVYANLLPVQPDSFIVIAELRARGMPVPGSPLRYVVHIRPPSI
;
A
#
# COMPACT_ATOMS: atom_id res chain seq x y z
N MET A 1 29.71 72.47 24.01
CA MET A 1 29.00 73.50 23.22
C MET A 1 29.16 73.18 21.73
N MET A 2 28.02 73.09 21.04
CA MET A 2 27.76 73.38 19.61
C MET A 2 28.60 72.74 18.48
N ARG A 3 27.93 71.80 17.79
CA ARG A 3 27.70 71.67 16.32
C ARG A 3 28.54 72.51 15.35
N SER A 4 29.04 71.86 14.29
CA SER A 4 28.56 72.02 12.88
C SER A 4 29.32 71.04 11.95
N TRP A 5 28.61 70.18 11.22
CA TRP A 5 28.31 70.21 9.78
C TRP A 5 29.39 69.72 8.80
N GLY A 6 29.14 68.51 8.27
CA GLY A 6 28.90 68.31 6.83
C GLY A 6 30.08 67.89 5.96
N ARG A 7 29.96 66.70 5.34
CA ARG A 7 29.97 66.49 3.86
C ARG A 7 29.94 64.99 3.50
N ILE A 8 28.82 64.60 2.89
CA ILE A 8 28.64 63.76 1.69
C ILE A 8 29.85 62.92 1.21
N ALA A 9 29.71 61.59 1.19
CA ALA A 9 30.01 60.71 0.04
C ALA A 9 29.66 59.24 0.38
N ALA A 10 28.70 58.65 -0.33
CA ALA A 10 28.58 57.19 -0.51
C ALA A 10 29.42 56.79 -1.76
N PRO A 11 29.54 55.52 -2.23
CA PRO A 11 29.01 54.23 -1.73
C PRO A 11 30.03 53.06 -1.93
N LEU A 12 29.54 51.80 -1.90
CA LEU A 12 30.15 50.54 -2.42
C LEU A 12 31.34 49.91 -1.65
N ALA A 13 31.04 48.84 -0.91
CA ALA A 13 31.66 47.52 -1.11
C ALA A 13 31.14 46.56 -0.01
N LEU A 14 30.19 45.68 -0.34
CA LEU A 14 29.92 44.40 0.33
C LEU A 14 28.71 43.74 -0.35
N LEU A 15 28.90 43.30 -1.59
CA LEU A 15 27.92 42.48 -2.32
C LEU A 15 28.68 41.57 -3.30
N ALA A 16 29.54 40.71 -2.75
CA ALA A 16 30.24 39.68 -3.52
C ALA A 16 30.73 38.54 -2.59
N ALA A 17 29.79 37.83 -1.96
CA ALA A 17 30.10 36.58 -1.25
C ALA A 17 28.90 35.61 -1.27
N GLY A 18 28.17 35.53 -2.39
CA GLY A 18 26.93 34.75 -2.48
C GLY A 18 26.78 33.83 -3.69
N LEU A 19 27.83 33.62 -4.51
CA LEU A 19 27.70 32.91 -5.79
C LEU A 19 28.59 31.67 -5.97
N LEU A 20 29.27 31.18 -4.93
CA LEU A 20 30.18 30.02 -5.05
C LEU A 20 29.83 28.84 -4.13
N ALA A 21 28.56 28.66 -3.77
CA ALA A 21 28.15 27.57 -2.87
C ALA A 21 27.02 26.67 -3.40
N CYS A 22 26.81 26.63 -4.72
CA CYS A 22 25.91 25.67 -5.37
C CYS A 22 26.51 25.21 -6.72
N ASP A 23 27.75 24.71 -6.72
CA ASP A 23 28.44 24.31 -7.96
C ASP A 23 28.27 22.83 -8.33
N ASP A 24 27.54 22.03 -7.55
CA ASP A 24 27.30 20.62 -7.88
C ASP A 24 25.88 20.39 -8.39
N VAL A 25 25.43 21.22 -9.33
CA VAL A 25 24.37 20.76 -10.25
C VAL A 25 25.08 19.85 -11.23
N VAL A 26 24.79 18.54 -11.17
CA VAL A 26 25.28 17.54 -12.12
C VAL A 26 24.89 17.99 -13.53
N THR A 27 25.81 18.65 -14.25
CA THR A 27 25.59 19.16 -15.62
C THR A 27 25.99 18.14 -16.68
N ASP A 28 26.66 17.07 -16.29
CA ASP A 28 26.96 15.96 -17.19
C ASP A 28 25.65 15.25 -17.56
N PRO A 29 25.27 15.24 -18.84
CA PRO A 29 24.01 14.66 -19.29
C PRO A 29 23.91 13.15 -19.10
N ASP A 30 25.03 12.45 -18.87
CA ASP A 30 25.06 11.00 -18.63
C ASP A 30 25.34 10.67 -17.15
N ALA A 31 25.55 11.69 -16.31
CA ALA A 31 25.78 11.48 -14.89
C ALA A 31 24.47 11.25 -14.14
N VAL A 32 24.53 10.34 -13.17
CA VAL A 32 23.42 10.00 -12.30
C VAL A 32 22.99 11.23 -11.50
N ALA A 33 21.74 11.64 -11.65
CA ALA A 33 21.17 12.76 -10.89
C ALA A 33 20.08 12.32 -9.91
N ALA A 34 19.32 11.26 -10.23
CA ALA A 34 18.29 10.74 -9.35
C ALA A 34 18.16 9.21 -9.42
N LEU A 35 17.60 8.64 -8.35
CA LEU A 35 17.34 7.21 -8.20
C LEU A 35 15.97 7.04 -7.56
N ASP A 36 15.08 6.31 -8.22
CA ASP A 36 13.82 5.86 -7.65
C ASP A 36 13.87 4.36 -7.38
N PHE A 37 13.41 3.96 -6.19
CA PHE A 37 13.18 2.55 -5.89
C PHE A 37 11.74 2.24 -6.32
N ASP A 38 11.59 1.72 -7.54
CA ASP A 38 10.33 1.47 -8.26
C ASP A 38 9.26 0.76 -7.43
N GLY A 39 9.71 0.00 -6.44
CA GLY A 39 8.89 -0.51 -5.37
C GLY A 39 9.26 -1.94 -5.03
N ILE A 40 8.38 -2.57 -4.25
CA ILE A 40 8.51 -3.96 -3.87
C ILE A 40 7.38 -4.70 -4.57
N ALA A 41 7.71 -5.80 -5.27
CA ALA A 41 6.74 -6.56 -6.07
C ALA A 41 5.51 -7.04 -5.27
N PHE A 42 5.67 -7.19 -3.95
CA PHE A 42 4.59 -7.47 -3.01
C PHE A 42 4.90 -6.88 -1.63
N PRO A 43 3.89 -6.43 -0.87
CA PRO A 43 4.10 -5.80 0.44
C PRO A 43 4.68 -6.73 1.52
N ALA A 44 4.73 -8.04 1.28
CA ALA A 44 5.25 -9.03 2.21
C ALA A 44 6.12 -10.10 1.53
N VAL A 45 7.04 -10.66 2.31
CA VAL A 45 7.83 -11.85 1.97
C VAL A 45 7.57 -12.92 3.02
N VAL A 46 7.47 -14.18 2.59
CA VAL A 46 7.30 -15.30 3.51
C VAL A 46 8.63 -15.63 4.17
N SER A 47 8.60 -15.81 5.49
CA SER A 47 9.72 -16.23 6.31
C SER A 47 10.33 -17.53 5.76
N GLY A 48 11.63 -17.51 5.43
CA GLY A 48 12.32 -18.65 4.80
C GLY A 48 12.11 -18.80 3.29
N ASP A 49 11.53 -17.81 2.61
CA ASP A 49 11.32 -17.79 1.15
C ASP A 49 11.84 -16.48 0.53
N THR A 50 11.79 -16.41 -0.80
CA THR A 50 12.10 -15.21 -1.58
C THR A 50 10.87 -14.33 -1.79
N LEU A 51 11.09 -13.03 -2.01
CA LEU A 51 10.06 -12.09 -2.42
C LEU A 51 9.47 -12.52 -3.77
N ARG A 52 8.14 -12.53 -3.82
CA ARG A 52 7.37 -12.90 -5.00
C ARG A 52 6.38 -11.79 -5.31
N ASP A 53 5.96 -11.69 -6.56
CA ASP A 53 4.84 -10.84 -6.95
C ASP A 53 3.48 -11.42 -6.50
N GLY A 54 2.40 -10.73 -6.85
CA GLY A 54 1.03 -11.21 -6.59
C GLY A 54 0.63 -12.48 -7.34
N SER A 55 1.39 -12.92 -8.35
CA SER A 55 1.18 -14.17 -9.08
C SER A 55 1.96 -15.36 -8.48
N GLY A 56 2.90 -15.08 -7.57
CA GLY A 56 3.74 -16.08 -6.92
C GLY A 56 5.09 -16.30 -7.59
N VAL A 57 5.43 -15.51 -8.60
CA VAL A 57 6.72 -15.56 -9.29
C VAL A 57 7.75 -14.81 -8.47
N ALA A 58 8.90 -15.45 -8.21
CA ALA A 58 10.02 -14.79 -7.54
C ALA A 58 10.45 -13.60 -8.38
N THR A 59 10.49 -12.41 -7.77
CA THR A 59 10.69 -11.14 -8.49
C THR A 59 11.80 -10.35 -7.82
N PRO A 60 12.84 -9.93 -8.56
CA PRO A 60 13.90 -9.13 -7.98
C PRO A 60 13.40 -7.74 -7.63
N LEU A 61 14.14 -7.06 -6.76
CA LEU A 61 13.96 -5.64 -6.51
C LEU A 61 14.32 -4.85 -7.78
N ALA A 62 13.61 -3.74 -8.02
CA ALA A 62 13.79 -2.90 -9.18
C ALA A 62 13.94 -1.43 -8.76
N ALA A 63 14.73 -0.69 -9.52
CA ALA A 63 14.95 0.73 -9.34
C ALA A 63 15.25 1.38 -10.69
N THR A 64 14.76 2.60 -10.87
CA THR A 64 15.00 3.42 -12.07
C THR A 64 15.99 4.53 -11.73
N VAL A 65 17.03 4.65 -12.54
CA VAL A 65 18.06 5.70 -12.42
C VAL A 65 17.81 6.75 -13.49
N TYR A 66 17.94 8.02 -13.12
CA TYR A 66 17.71 9.14 -14.00
C TYR A 66 18.95 10.04 -14.11
N ASP A 67 19.17 10.57 -15.32
CA ASP A 67 20.17 11.58 -15.61
C ASP A 67 19.73 13.00 -15.20
N GLY A 68 20.63 13.98 -15.35
CA GLY A 68 20.36 15.39 -15.03
C GLY A 68 19.27 16.06 -15.88
N ARG A 69 18.81 15.41 -16.96
CA ARG A 69 17.72 15.87 -17.85
C ARG A 69 16.41 15.10 -17.59
N GLY A 70 16.40 14.16 -16.65
CA GLY A 70 15.26 13.29 -16.36
C GLY A 70 15.11 12.11 -17.31
N GLY A 71 16.11 11.83 -18.16
CA GLY A 71 16.18 10.62 -18.98
C GLY A 71 16.50 9.40 -18.12
N VAL A 72 15.98 8.23 -18.50
CA VAL A 72 16.29 6.97 -17.81
C VAL A 72 17.65 6.45 -18.28
N ILE A 73 18.53 6.18 -17.32
CA ILE A 73 19.81 5.52 -17.59
C ILE A 73 19.57 4.00 -17.56
N ALA A 74 19.56 3.37 -18.74
CA ALA A 74 19.40 1.93 -18.87
C ALA A 74 20.58 1.18 -18.24
N ASP A 75 20.31 0.00 -17.67
CA ASP A 75 21.29 -0.93 -17.12
C ASP A 75 22.26 -0.31 -16.10
N ALA A 76 21.81 0.75 -15.39
CA ALA A 76 22.60 1.35 -14.32
C ALA A 76 22.90 0.31 -13.23
N PRO A 77 24.14 0.26 -12.69
CA PRO A 77 24.56 -0.76 -11.73
C PRO A 77 24.01 -0.44 -10.33
N VAL A 78 22.71 -0.68 -10.14
CA VAL A 78 22.04 -0.46 -8.86
C VAL A 78 22.32 -1.61 -7.91
N GLU A 79 22.72 -1.27 -6.69
CA GLU A 79 22.84 -2.20 -5.58
C GLU A 79 21.69 -2.01 -4.59
N PHE A 80 21.22 -3.11 -4.00
CA PHE A 80 20.15 -3.08 -3.01
C PHE A 80 20.65 -3.52 -1.65
N PHE A 81 20.24 -2.81 -0.61
CA PHE A 81 20.67 -3.04 0.76
C PHE A 81 19.49 -3.20 1.70
N ALA A 82 19.61 -4.15 2.63
CA ALA A 82 18.74 -4.25 3.79
C ALA A 82 19.34 -3.44 4.95
N LEU A 83 18.55 -2.53 5.52
CA LEU A 83 18.95 -1.73 6.68
C LEU A 83 18.69 -2.45 8.00
N ASP A 84 17.93 -3.54 7.96
CA ASP A 84 17.60 -4.38 9.12
C ASP A 84 18.05 -5.83 8.86
N THR A 85 18.26 -6.60 9.94
CA THR A 85 18.70 -8.00 9.85
C THR A 85 17.59 -8.96 9.43
N GLY A 86 17.94 -10.19 9.07
CA GLY A 86 16.98 -11.26 8.81
C GLY A 86 16.31 -11.22 7.43
N VAL A 87 16.90 -10.47 6.50
CA VAL A 87 16.78 -10.70 5.06
C VAL A 87 18.17 -10.65 4.44
N THR A 88 18.32 -11.26 3.28
CA THR A 88 19.51 -11.15 2.42
C THR A 88 19.06 -10.78 1.02
N ILE A 89 19.86 -10.01 0.31
CA ILE A 89 19.63 -9.67 -1.09
C ILE A 89 20.83 -10.21 -1.86
N ASP A 90 20.57 -11.01 -2.90
CA ASP A 90 21.64 -11.54 -3.73
C ASP A 90 22.08 -10.55 -4.82
N ALA A 91 23.12 -10.91 -5.57
CA ALA A 91 23.66 -10.08 -6.64
C ALA A 91 22.67 -9.85 -7.81
N ASN A 92 21.61 -10.67 -7.92
CA ASN A 92 20.57 -10.53 -8.93
C ASN A 92 19.36 -9.73 -8.40
N GLY A 93 19.45 -9.16 -7.19
CA GLY A 93 18.39 -8.37 -6.57
C GLY A 93 17.26 -9.19 -5.93
N PHE A 94 17.39 -10.51 -5.81
CA PHE A 94 16.37 -11.32 -5.12
C PHE A 94 16.50 -11.19 -3.61
N LEU A 95 15.43 -10.74 -2.98
CA LEU A 95 15.32 -10.68 -1.53
C LEU A 95 14.87 -12.03 -0.98
N THR A 96 15.59 -12.56 0.00
CA THR A 96 15.24 -13.78 0.75
C THR A 96 15.12 -13.46 2.23
N ALA A 97 14.07 -13.94 2.89
CA ALA A 97 13.85 -13.71 4.30
C ALA A 97 14.35 -14.87 5.16
N ALA A 98 15.06 -14.54 6.25
CA ALA A 98 15.35 -15.50 7.31
C ALA A 98 14.07 -15.81 8.12
N ARG A 99 14.15 -16.80 9.01
CA ARG A 99 13.04 -17.18 9.89
C ARG A 99 12.80 -16.12 10.98
N ARG A 100 12.10 -15.04 10.62
CA ARG A 100 11.66 -13.96 11.51
C ARG A 100 10.26 -13.45 11.14
N SER A 101 9.77 -12.45 11.86
CA SER A 101 8.58 -11.69 11.49
C SER A 101 8.80 -10.18 11.71
N GLY A 102 7.97 -9.37 11.08
CA GLY A 102 7.96 -7.91 11.21
C GLY A 102 8.60 -7.17 10.03
N PRO A 103 8.58 -5.83 10.08
CA PRO A 103 9.05 -4.99 9.00
C PRO A 103 10.57 -5.07 8.83
N VAL A 104 11.01 -4.94 7.58
CA VAL A 104 12.41 -4.74 7.19
C VAL A 104 12.49 -3.61 6.17
N ARG A 105 13.44 -2.71 6.36
CA ARG A 105 13.68 -1.54 5.52
C ARG A 105 14.77 -1.82 4.51
N LEU A 106 14.54 -1.37 3.28
CA LEU A 106 15.39 -1.58 2.12
C LEU A 106 15.70 -0.23 1.47
N VAL A 107 16.86 -0.13 0.84
CA VAL A 107 17.24 1.00 -0.01
C VAL A 107 17.90 0.48 -1.28
N ALA A 108 17.77 1.23 -2.37
CA ALA A 108 18.59 1.10 -3.56
C ALA A 108 19.73 2.14 -3.49
N SER A 109 20.86 1.84 -4.11
CA SER A 109 22.01 2.74 -4.17
C SER A 109 22.72 2.63 -5.51
N VAL A 110 23.19 3.75 -6.03
CA VAL A 110 24.05 3.81 -7.22
C VAL A 110 24.99 5.01 -7.08
N ASN A 111 26.29 4.83 -7.31
CA ASN A 111 27.31 5.90 -7.24
C ASN A 111 27.24 6.78 -5.97
N GLY A 112 26.91 6.19 -4.82
CA GLY A 112 26.76 6.90 -3.54
C GLY A 112 25.42 7.61 -3.33
N LEU A 113 24.56 7.70 -4.35
CA LEU A 113 23.18 8.15 -4.21
C LEU A 113 22.32 7.02 -3.63
N GLN A 114 21.45 7.33 -2.68
CA GLN A 114 20.52 6.38 -2.08
C GLN A 114 19.07 6.76 -2.33
N SER A 115 18.22 5.75 -2.55
CA SER A 115 16.80 5.94 -2.71
C SER A 115 16.11 6.27 -1.38
N GLN A 116 14.83 6.63 -1.46
CA GLN A 116 13.97 6.55 -0.28
C GLN A 116 13.88 5.11 0.23
N ARG A 117 13.67 4.98 1.55
CA ARG A 117 13.48 3.69 2.21
C ARG A 117 12.16 3.06 1.79
N ARG A 118 12.20 1.79 1.39
CA ARG A 118 11.01 0.94 1.20
C ARG A 118 10.92 -0.07 2.34
N THR A 119 9.71 -0.44 2.73
CA THR A 119 9.49 -1.41 3.81
C THR A 119 8.76 -2.63 3.27
N VAL A 120 9.30 -3.82 3.55
CA VAL A 120 8.63 -5.11 3.31
C VAL A 120 8.28 -5.75 4.65
N GLN A 121 7.12 -6.41 4.73
CA GLN A 121 6.77 -7.22 5.89
C GLN A 121 7.34 -8.63 5.73
N VAL A 122 8.19 -9.08 6.66
CA VAL A 122 8.50 -10.51 6.77
C VAL A 122 7.40 -11.16 7.57
N THR A 123 6.72 -12.16 7.01
CA THR A 123 5.57 -12.80 7.64
C THR A 123 5.62 -14.32 7.58
N PRO A 124 4.96 -15.02 8.52
CA PRO A 124 4.74 -16.46 8.39
C PRO A 124 3.99 -16.79 7.09
N ARG A 125 4.06 -18.04 6.64
CA ARG A 125 3.28 -18.48 5.47
C ARG A 125 1.78 -18.42 5.80
N PRO A 126 0.96 -17.68 5.05
CA PRO A 126 -0.49 -17.72 5.26
C PRO A 126 -1.05 -19.08 4.87
N ASP A 127 -1.98 -19.60 5.67
CA ASP A 127 -2.59 -20.90 5.40
C ASP A 127 -4.10 -20.96 5.69
N THR A 128 -4.65 -19.94 6.34
CA THR A 128 -6.04 -19.96 6.80
C THR A 128 -6.62 -18.56 6.76
N VAL A 129 -7.76 -18.42 6.09
CA VAL A 129 -8.62 -17.24 6.18
C VAL A 129 -9.80 -17.57 7.08
N ARG A 130 -10.11 -16.70 8.04
CA ARG A 130 -11.30 -16.78 8.89
C ARG A 130 -12.13 -15.52 8.78
N SER A 131 -13.43 -15.64 8.98
CA SER A 131 -14.36 -14.51 9.08
C SER A 131 -15.23 -14.65 10.32
N GLY A 132 -15.80 -13.52 10.76
CA GLY A 132 -16.97 -13.52 11.61
C GLY A 132 -18.24 -13.83 10.81
N ALA A 133 -19.35 -13.19 11.21
CA ALA A 133 -20.61 -13.26 10.48
C ALA A 133 -20.44 -12.82 9.02
N THR A 134 -20.95 -13.65 8.11
CA THR A 134 -20.94 -13.39 6.67
C THR A 134 -22.31 -13.02 6.14
N ASP A 135 -23.38 -13.37 6.85
CA ASP A 135 -24.74 -12.90 6.60
C ASP A 135 -25.02 -11.69 7.49
N ILE A 136 -25.25 -10.53 6.87
CA ILE A 136 -25.35 -9.24 7.54
C ILE A 136 -26.63 -8.55 7.09
N THR A 137 -27.46 -8.15 8.03
CA THR A 137 -28.61 -7.29 7.76
C THR A 137 -28.27 -5.85 8.15
N PHE A 138 -28.61 -4.90 7.27
CA PHE A 138 -28.34 -3.48 7.42
C PHE A 138 -29.52 -2.64 6.91
N THR A 139 -29.95 -1.65 7.70
CA THR A 139 -30.99 -0.69 7.29
C THR A 139 -30.32 0.61 6.83
N TYR A 140 -30.64 1.08 5.62
CA TYR A 140 -30.12 2.34 5.08
C TYR A 140 -31.11 3.50 5.31
N ASN A 141 -30.65 4.75 5.16
CA ASN A 141 -31.48 5.94 5.36
C ASN A 141 -32.08 6.45 4.05
N ILE A 142 -33.32 6.94 4.11
CA ILE A 142 -34.00 7.68 3.03
C ILE A 142 -34.54 8.99 3.63
N PRO A 143 -34.21 10.18 3.09
CA PRO A 143 -33.24 10.41 2.01
C PRO A 143 -31.83 9.97 2.41
N ASP A 144 -30.96 9.75 1.43
CA ASP A 144 -29.59 9.29 1.70
C ASP A 144 -28.87 10.26 2.65
N SER A 145 -28.46 9.75 3.83
CA SER A 145 -27.69 10.51 4.81
C SER A 145 -26.38 9.78 5.15
N PRO A 146 -25.25 10.51 5.27
CA PRO A 146 -23.99 9.90 5.69
C PRO A 146 -23.98 9.53 7.18
N PRO A 147 -23.46 8.34 7.57
CA PRO A 147 -23.09 7.21 6.71
C PRO A 147 -24.14 6.08 6.73
N SER A 148 -24.93 5.91 5.66
CA SER A 148 -25.66 4.64 5.42
C SER A 148 -24.66 3.56 4.98
N VAL A 149 -23.97 3.01 5.98
CA VAL A 149 -22.82 2.11 5.83
C VAL A 149 -23.05 0.87 6.68
N SER A 150 -22.81 -0.31 6.09
CA SER A 150 -22.97 -1.60 6.76
C SER A 150 -22.03 -1.76 7.96
N PRO A 151 -22.31 -2.73 8.86
CA PRO A 151 -21.30 -3.31 9.73
C PRO A 151 -20.05 -3.76 8.95
N ALA A 152 -18.93 -3.93 9.66
CA ALA A 152 -17.66 -4.31 9.06
C ALA A 152 -17.68 -5.75 8.53
N LEU A 153 -17.36 -5.88 7.25
CA LEU A 153 -17.06 -7.12 6.54
C LEU A 153 -15.60 -7.47 6.83
N SER A 154 -15.37 -8.23 7.88
CA SER A 154 -14.03 -8.48 8.42
C SER A 154 -13.57 -9.91 8.18
N LEU A 155 -12.30 -10.06 7.81
CA LEU A 155 -11.59 -11.33 7.81
C LEU A 155 -10.26 -11.20 8.54
N THR A 156 -9.73 -12.35 8.95
CA THR A 156 -8.40 -12.49 9.53
C THR A 156 -7.63 -13.54 8.76
N LEU A 157 -6.45 -13.15 8.29
CA LEU A 157 -5.47 -14.06 7.70
C LEU A 157 -4.55 -14.58 8.80
N GLN A 158 -4.42 -15.90 8.88
CA GLN A 158 -3.63 -16.58 9.90
C GLN A 158 -2.62 -17.55 9.27
N SER A 159 -1.62 -17.90 10.07
CA SER A 159 -0.69 -18.99 9.83
C SER A 159 -0.78 -19.97 10.99
N ARG A 160 -0.81 -21.28 10.73
CA ARG A 160 -0.59 -22.30 11.77
C ARG A 160 0.89 -22.67 11.93
N ASP A 161 1.75 -22.18 11.04
CA ASP A 161 3.20 -22.40 11.09
C ASP A 161 3.82 -21.47 12.16
N THR A 162 3.71 -21.89 13.42
CA THR A 162 4.43 -21.28 14.53
C THR A 162 5.11 -22.30 15.42
N VAL A 163 6.31 -21.94 15.87
CA VAL A 163 7.00 -22.62 16.96
C VAL A 163 6.28 -22.22 18.26
N GLY A 164 5.33 -23.03 18.73
CA GLY A 164 4.59 -22.78 19.97
C GLY A 164 3.07 -22.99 19.94
N GLY A 165 2.49 -23.43 18.81
CA GLY A 165 1.07 -23.85 18.75
C GLY A 165 0.04 -22.72 18.66
N GLY A 166 0.46 -21.51 18.24
CA GLY A 166 -0.44 -20.38 17.99
C GLY A 166 -0.93 -20.30 16.54
N SER A 167 -1.87 -19.39 16.29
CA SER A 167 -2.28 -18.99 14.93
C SER A 167 -2.17 -17.48 14.75
N PRO A 168 -0.94 -16.93 14.63
CA PRO A 168 -0.72 -15.50 14.50
C PRO A 168 -1.38 -14.94 13.25
N GLY A 169 -1.75 -13.66 13.34
CA GLY A 169 -2.11 -12.87 12.19
C GLY A 169 -0.96 -12.71 11.20
N VAL A 170 -1.28 -12.69 9.92
CA VAL A 170 -0.30 -12.53 8.83
C VAL A 170 -0.50 -11.19 8.13
N ALA A 171 0.45 -10.29 8.31
CA ALA A 171 0.40 -8.92 7.80
C ALA A 171 0.83 -8.80 6.34
N GLY A 172 0.50 -7.68 5.69
CA GLY A 172 1.08 -7.35 4.39
C GLY A 172 0.54 -8.20 3.23
N TRP A 173 -0.61 -8.86 3.37
CA TRP A 173 -1.23 -9.63 2.29
C TRP A 173 -2.35 -8.86 1.61
N ILE A 174 -2.32 -8.80 0.29
CA ILE A 174 -3.32 -8.09 -0.52
C ILE A 174 -4.62 -8.88 -0.56
N VAL A 175 -5.72 -8.21 -0.22
CA VAL A 175 -7.09 -8.71 -0.35
C VAL A 175 -7.78 -7.96 -1.46
N ARG A 176 -8.28 -8.72 -2.43
CA ARG A 176 -9.08 -8.19 -3.54
C ARG A 176 -10.55 -8.35 -3.21
N TRP A 177 -11.29 -7.26 -3.30
CA TRP A 177 -12.71 -7.22 -3.03
C TRP A 177 -13.47 -7.01 -4.32
N ARG A 178 -14.66 -7.60 -4.43
CA ARG A 178 -15.61 -7.29 -5.51
C ARG A 178 -17.03 -7.34 -4.98
N ILE A 179 -17.91 -6.61 -5.65
CA ILE A 179 -19.32 -6.51 -5.29
C ILE A 179 -20.13 -7.16 -6.41
N VAL A 180 -21.11 -7.99 -6.05
CA VAL A 180 -22.07 -8.59 -6.96
C VAL A 180 -23.48 -8.15 -6.54
N HIS A 181 -24.26 -7.69 -7.51
CA HIS A 181 -25.65 -7.26 -7.33
C HIS A 181 -26.50 -7.95 -8.40
N GLN A 182 -27.58 -8.62 -8.00
CA GLN A 182 -28.52 -9.30 -8.93
C GLN A 182 -27.86 -10.29 -9.92
N GLY A 183 -26.71 -10.87 -9.56
CA GLY A 183 -25.96 -11.81 -10.39
C GLY A 183 -24.78 -11.17 -11.13
N ASP A 184 -24.76 -9.85 -11.28
CA ASP A 184 -23.72 -9.14 -12.01
C ASP A 184 -22.64 -8.59 -11.08
N THR A 185 -21.36 -8.71 -11.50
CA THR A 185 -20.26 -8.07 -10.78
C THR A 185 -20.22 -6.59 -11.13
N LEU A 186 -20.36 -5.74 -10.13
CA LEU A 186 -20.28 -4.29 -10.30
C LEU A 186 -18.85 -3.89 -10.68
N ALA A 187 -18.74 -3.01 -11.68
CA ALA A 187 -17.45 -2.47 -12.09
C ALA A 187 -16.82 -1.68 -10.92
N PRO A 188 -15.48 -1.69 -10.75
CA PRO A 188 -14.82 -0.94 -9.68
C PRO A 188 -15.13 0.57 -9.66
N THR A 189 -15.46 1.13 -10.82
CA THR A 189 -15.81 2.54 -11.03
C THR A 189 -17.31 2.82 -10.90
N ASP A 190 -18.16 1.79 -10.87
CA ASP A 190 -19.60 1.95 -10.68
C ASP A 190 -19.89 2.10 -9.19
N THR A 191 -20.04 3.34 -8.76
CA THR A 191 -20.44 3.69 -7.40
C THR A 191 -21.88 4.21 -7.32
N SER A 192 -22.71 3.94 -8.33
CA SER A 192 -24.07 4.48 -8.41
C SER A 192 -24.95 3.99 -7.25
N LYS A 193 -24.88 2.69 -6.93
CA LYS A 193 -25.69 2.06 -5.87
C LYS A 193 -24.91 1.83 -4.58
N VAL A 194 -23.65 1.41 -4.69
CA VAL A 194 -22.83 1.02 -3.54
C VAL A 194 -21.35 1.28 -3.77
N ALA A 195 -20.58 1.38 -2.69
CA ALA A 195 -19.13 1.39 -2.73
C ALA A 195 -18.52 0.69 -1.51
N LEU A 196 -17.33 0.09 -1.65
CA LEU A 196 -16.60 -0.48 -0.52
C LEU A 196 -15.65 0.53 0.09
N TRP A 197 -15.92 0.89 1.34
CA TRP A 197 -15.09 1.81 2.11
C TRP A 197 -14.16 1.03 3.06
N PRO A 198 -12.90 1.46 3.22
CA PRO A 198 -12.06 1.02 4.32
C PRO A 198 -12.71 1.42 5.65
N ALA A 199 -12.50 0.63 6.70
CA ALA A 199 -13.04 0.97 8.03
C ALA A 199 -12.55 2.35 8.56
N ALA A 200 -11.39 2.82 8.11
CA ALA A 200 -10.71 4.02 8.62
C ALA A 200 -10.59 5.16 7.59
N ALA A 201 -11.19 5.05 6.40
CA ALA A 201 -11.05 6.05 5.35
C ALA A 201 -12.33 6.23 4.52
N SER A 202 -12.44 7.41 3.89
CA SER A 202 -13.57 7.80 3.05
C SER A 202 -13.39 7.46 1.57
N ARG A 203 -12.17 7.14 1.14
CA ARG A 203 -11.89 6.77 -0.27
C ARG A 203 -12.26 5.30 -0.50
N HIS A 204 -13.17 5.07 -1.44
CA HIS A 204 -13.52 3.71 -1.85
C HIS A 204 -12.35 3.00 -2.52
N GLY A 205 -12.32 1.67 -2.43
CA GLY A 205 -11.31 0.87 -3.11
C GLY A 205 -11.60 -0.62 -3.00
N LEU A 206 -11.07 -1.38 -3.95
CA LEU A 206 -11.23 -2.84 -4.01
C LEU A 206 -9.99 -3.61 -3.56
N LEU A 207 -8.90 -2.92 -3.27
CA LEU A 207 -7.67 -3.51 -2.75
C LEU A 207 -7.43 -3.02 -1.34
N ASP A 208 -7.09 -3.94 -0.45
CA ASP A 208 -6.67 -3.66 0.91
C ASP A 208 -5.54 -4.60 1.30
N THR A 209 -4.84 -4.29 2.39
CA THR A 209 -3.72 -5.09 2.86
C THR A 209 -3.94 -5.48 4.31
N THR A 210 -3.70 -6.73 4.67
CA THR A 210 -3.84 -7.19 6.05
C THR A 210 -2.91 -6.44 7.00
N ARG A 211 -3.43 -6.07 8.16
CA ARG A 211 -2.68 -5.35 9.22
C ARG A 211 -1.75 -6.28 9.99
N ALA A 212 -1.01 -5.73 10.96
CA ALA A 212 -0.08 -6.47 11.81
C ALA A 212 -0.73 -7.69 12.51
N ASP A 213 -2.01 -7.62 12.84
CA ASP A 213 -2.81 -8.69 13.44
C ASP A 213 -3.48 -9.63 12.42
N GLY A 214 -3.13 -9.50 11.14
CA GLY A 214 -3.72 -10.27 10.04
C GLY A 214 -5.14 -9.85 9.65
N THR A 215 -5.70 -8.83 10.30
CA THR A 215 -7.07 -8.40 10.02
C THR A 215 -7.15 -7.45 8.85
N VAL A 216 -8.29 -7.47 8.17
CA VAL A 216 -8.66 -6.51 7.15
C VAL A 216 -10.17 -6.44 7.10
N SER A 217 -10.71 -5.25 6.85
CA SER A 217 -12.14 -5.04 6.89
C SER A 217 -12.61 -3.95 5.95
N ARG A 218 -13.77 -4.19 5.36
CA ARG A 218 -14.49 -3.24 4.51
C ARG A 218 -15.87 -2.98 5.05
N ARG A 219 -16.48 -1.89 4.63
CA ARG A 219 -17.90 -1.61 4.85
C ARG A 219 -18.55 -1.28 3.53
N LEU A 220 -19.78 -1.73 3.34
CA LEU A 220 -20.57 -1.41 2.17
C LEU A 220 -21.29 -0.08 2.43
N ARG A 221 -20.91 0.98 1.73
CA ARG A 221 -21.68 2.22 1.64
C ARG A 221 -22.80 2.02 0.64
N VAL A 222 -24.02 2.34 1.02
CA VAL A 222 -25.24 2.19 0.22
C VAL A 222 -25.77 3.57 -0.15
N TYR A 223 -25.90 3.89 -1.44
CA TYR A 223 -26.46 5.16 -1.92
C TYR A 223 -27.95 4.98 -2.22
N ALA A 224 -28.79 5.43 -1.29
CA ALA A 224 -30.23 5.13 -1.28
C ALA A 224 -30.99 5.68 -2.51
N ASN A 225 -30.50 6.75 -3.13
CA ASN A 225 -31.23 7.47 -4.17
C ASN A 225 -31.51 6.65 -5.45
N LEU A 226 -30.77 5.56 -5.67
CA LEU A 226 -30.88 4.71 -6.85
C LEU A 226 -31.33 3.28 -6.51
N LEU A 227 -31.79 3.04 -5.28
CA LEU A 227 -32.22 1.73 -4.82
C LEU A 227 -33.74 1.64 -4.69
N PRO A 228 -34.32 0.44 -4.92
CA PRO A 228 -35.74 0.23 -4.67
C PRO A 228 -36.05 0.36 -3.17
N VAL A 229 -37.24 0.89 -2.85
CA VAL A 229 -37.79 0.95 -1.48
C VAL A 229 -38.27 -0.43 -0.99
N GLN A 230 -37.60 -1.49 -1.40
CA GLN A 230 -37.86 -2.88 -1.02
C GLN A 230 -36.57 -3.51 -0.49
N PRO A 231 -36.66 -4.57 0.34
CA PRO A 231 -35.49 -5.34 0.73
C PRO A 231 -34.71 -5.85 -0.49
N ASP A 232 -33.39 -5.79 -0.42
CA ASP A 232 -32.49 -6.25 -1.48
C ASP A 232 -31.20 -6.82 -0.85
N SER A 233 -30.28 -7.34 -1.65
CA SER A 233 -29.00 -7.84 -1.15
C SER A 233 -27.84 -7.58 -2.10
N PHE A 234 -26.69 -7.30 -1.51
CA PHE A 234 -25.40 -7.28 -2.18
C PHE A 234 -24.55 -8.44 -1.70
N ILE A 235 -23.76 -8.99 -2.60
CA ILE A 235 -22.78 -10.01 -2.26
C ILE A 235 -21.41 -9.34 -2.36
N VAL A 236 -20.64 -9.36 -1.29
CA VAL A 236 -19.27 -8.88 -1.28
C VAL A 236 -18.34 -10.08 -1.19
N ILE A 237 -17.41 -10.19 -2.12
CA ILE A 237 -16.47 -11.31 -2.21
C ILE A 237 -15.06 -10.80 -1.90
N ALA A 238 -14.38 -11.45 -0.96
CA ALA A 238 -13.00 -11.16 -0.58
C ALA A 238 -12.07 -12.31 -0.99
N GLU A 239 -11.12 -11.99 -1.86
CA GLU A 239 -10.17 -12.92 -2.47
C GLU A 239 -8.76 -12.65 -1.95
N LEU A 240 -8.14 -13.70 -1.43
CA LEU A 240 -6.77 -13.74 -0.93
C LEU A 240 -6.04 -14.87 -1.64
N ARG A 241 -4.85 -14.56 -2.17
CA ARG A 241 -4.00 -15.55 -2.82
C ARG A 241 -2.62 -15.53 -2.19
N ALA A 242 -2.04 -16.72 -2.06
CA ALA A 242 -0.64 -16.94 -1.71
C ALA A 242 0.04 -17.76 -2.80
N ARG A 243 1.12 -17.21 -3.35
CA ARG A 243 1.85 -17.80 -4.48
C ARG A 243 0.92 -18.15 -5.66
N GLY A 244 0.05 -17.21 -6.04
CA GLY A 244 -0.92 -17.38 -7.13
C GLY A 244 -2.16 -18.23 -6.80
N MET A 245 -2.14 -18.99 -5.71
CA MET A 245 -3.21 -19.90 -5.31
C MET A 245 -4.13 -19.30 -4.25
N PRO A 246 -5.44 -19.58 -4.24
CA PRO A 246 -6.32 -19.18 -3.15
C PRO A 246 -5.83 -19.73 -1.81
N VAL A 247 -5.79 -18.88 -0.78
CA VAL A 247 -5.53 -19.33 0.59
C VAL A 247 -6.76 -20.11 1.07
N PRO A 248 -6.61 -21.25 1.79
CA PRO A 248 -7.75 -21.97 2.35
C PRO A 248 -8.70 -21.05 3.13
N GLY A 249 -10.00 -21.13 2.82
CA GLY A 249 -11.04 -20.21 3.32
C GLY A 249 -11.32 -19.02 2.39
N SER A 250 -10.54 -18.80 1.34
CA SER A 250 -10.78 -17.81 0.29
C SER A 250 -11.26 -18.48 -1.02
N PRO A 251 -12.19 -17.87 -1.78
CA PRO A 251 -12.87 -16.60 -1.51
C PRO A 251 -13.83 -16.67 -0.33
N LEU A 252 -13.88 -15.60 0.46
CA LEU A 252 -14.94 -15.38 1.44
C LEU A 252 -16.10 -14.64 0.78
N ARG A 253 -17.32 -15.04 1.10
CA ARG A 253 -18.55 -14.45 0.57
C ARG A 253 -19.36 -13.86 1.73
N TYR A 254 -19.58 -12.56 1.70
CA TYR A 254 -20.49 -11.83 2.58
C TYR A 254 -21.79 -11.55 1.83
N VAL A 255 -22.93 -11.83 2.45
CA VAL A 255 -24.26 -11.45 1.96
C VAL A 255 -24.73 -10.29 2.84
N VAL A 256 -24.91 -9.13 2.23
CA VAL A 256 -25.38 -7.91 2.90
C VAL A 256 -26.82 -7.67 2.48
N HIS A 257 -27.76 -8.07 3.32
CA HIS A 257 -29.17 -7.77 3.17
C HIS A 257 -29.42 -6.32 3.55
N ILE A 258 -29.88 -5.52 2.58
CA ILE A 258 -30.24 -4.13 2.78
C ILE A 258 -31.74 -3.99 2.94
N ARG A 259 -32.18 -3.11 3.84
CA ARG A 259 -33.60 -2.82 4.07
C ARG A 259 -33.83 -1.30 4.10
N PRO A 260 -34.94 -0.82 3.51
CA PRO A 260 -35.38 0.55 3.72
C PRO A 260 -35.78 0.76 5.20
N PRO A 261 -35.83 2.02 5.68
CA PRO A 261 -36.33 2.30 7.02
C PRO A 261 -37.80 1.90 7.14
N SER A 262 -38.19 1.38 8.30
CA SER A 262 -39.59 1.12 8.62
C SER A 262 -40.39 2.43 8.54
N ILE A 263 -41.52 2.42 7.85
CA ILE A 263 -42.49 3.52 7.84
C ILE A 263 -43.34 3.45 9.11
#